data_AF-A0A7C3KUX3-F1
#
_entry.id   AF-A0A7C3KUX3-F1
#
_cell.length_a   1.000
_cell.length_b   1.000
_cell.length_c   1.000
_cell.angle_alpha   90.00
_cell.angle_beta   90.00
_cell.angle_gamma   90.00
#
_symmetry.space_group_name_H-M   'P 1'
#
loop_
_entity.id
_entity.type
_entity.pdbx_description
1 polymer ?
#
loop_
_entity_poly.entity_id
_entity_poly.type
_entity_poly.pdbx_seq_one_letter_code
_entity_poly.pdbx_strand_id
1 'polypeptide(L)'
;MASDYLGKWDTGRRAPILDAVRRHYRLMRAAQHWSEDELHELQLRELRRLVRHAWRNVPLYADLWANEPRIEDWDDFRALPILERASVTEDPDRLVARSLPPGLEIGPATSTSGSTGHVVRIRVST
;
A
#
# COMPACT_ATOMS: atom_id res chain seq x y z
N MET A 1 -22.35 -22.56 -2.34
CA MET A 1 -21.26 -23.03 -1.45
C MET A 1 -20.05 -22.15 -1.70
N ALA A 2 -19.69 -21.26 -0.77
CA ALA A 2 -18.51 -20.41 -0.93
C ALA A 2 -17.25 -21.30 -0.93
N SER A 3 -16.60 -21.46 -2.09
CA SER A 3 -15.44 -22.35 -2.27
C SER A 3 -14.37 -22.06 -1.21
N ASP A 4 -14.07 -23.02 -0.34
CA ASP A 4 -12.93 -22.92 0.57
C ASP A 4 -11.64 -23.23 -0.21
N TYR A 5 -11.08 -22.19 -0.83
CA TYR A 5 -9.86 -22.31 -1.64
C TYR A 5 -8.67 -22.79 -0.82
N LEU A 6 -8.57 -22.41 0.46
CA LEU A 6 -7.50 -22.93 1.32
C LEU A 6 -7.71 -24.42 1.59
N GLY A 7 -8.92 -24.85 1.96
CA GLY A 7 -9.21 -26.27 2.14
C GLY A 7 -8.94 -27.13 0.89
N LYS A 8 -9.13 -26.57 -0.31
CA LYS A 8 -8.92 -27.27 -1.58
C LYS A 8 -7.47 -27.28 -2.08
N TRP A 9 -6.74 -26.18 -1.92
CA TRP A 9 -5.45 -25.95 -2.61
C TRP A 9 -4.27 -25.70 -1.68
N ASP A 10 -4.49 -25.53 -0.38
CA ASP A 10 -3.40 -25.31 0.56
C ASP A 10 -2.64 -26.62 0.82
N THR A 11 -1.37 -26.66 0.41
CA THR A 11 -0.48 -27.82 0.61
C THR A 11 0.04 -27.95 2.05
N GLY A 12 -0.27 -26.98 2.93
CA GLY A 12 0.25 -26.95 4.31
C GLY A 12 1.73 -26.57 4.42
N ARG A 13 2.43 -26.35 3.30
CA ARG A 13 3.84 -25.93 3.28
C ARG A 13 4.02 -24.60 4.01
N ARG A 14 4.96 -24.54 4.95
CA ARG A 14 5.30 -23.29 5.66
C ARG A 14 6.36 -22.52 4.90
N ALA A 15 6.05 -21.27 4.61
CA ALA A 15 6.94 -20.29 4.02
C ALA A 15 6.34 -18.89 4.27
N PRO A 16 7.16 -17.85 4.52
CA PRO A 16 6.65 -16.51 4.85
C PRO A 16 5.60 -15.98 3.88
N ILE A 17 5.81 -16.17 2.58
CA ILE A 17 4.86 -15.74 1.54
C ILE A 17 3.54 -16.51 1.60
N LEU A 18 3.58 -17.83 1.81
CA LEU A 18 2.39 -18.67 1.89
C LEU A 18 1.59 -18.36 3.16
N ASP A 19 2.28 -18.11 4.28
CA ASP A 19 1.65 -17.70 5.54
C ASP A 19 1.01 -16.32 5.43
N ALA A 20 1.64 -15.38 4.72
CA ALA A 20 1.06 -14.09 4.40
C ALA A 20 -0.19 -14.23 3.52
N VAL A 21 -0.17 -15.05 2.48
CA VAL A 21 -1.32 -15.31 1.61
C VAL A 21 -2.48 -15.92 2.41
N ARG A 22 -2.23 -16.94 3.23
CA ARG A 22 -3.25 -17.55 4.11
C ARG A 22 -3.90 -16.53 5.04
N ARG A 23 -3.07 -15.69 5.68
CA ARG A 23 -3.55 -14.64 6.58
C ARG A 23 -4.45 -13.64 5.86
N HIS A 24 -4.02 -13.13 4.70
CA HIS A 24 -4.81 -12.18 3.91
C HIS A 24 -6.10 -12.80 3.38
N TYR A 25 -6.06 -14.04 2.88
CA TYR A 25 -7.26 -14.73 2.41
C TYR A 25 -8.30 -14.86 3.53
N ARG A 26 -7.89 -15.32 4.72
CA ARG A 26 -8.80 -15.43 5.87
C ARG A 26 -9.38 -14.09 6.27
N LEU A 27 -8.55 -13.04 6.30
CA LEU A 27 -8.99 -11.67 6.57
C LEU A 27 -10.04 -11.22 5.55
N MET A 28 -9.76 -11.32 4.24
CA MET A 28 -10.68 -10.89 3.20
C MET A 28 -11.99 -11.69 3.21
N ARG A 29 -11.92 -13.00 3.49
CA ARG A 29 -13.10 -13.86 3.63
C ARG A 29 -13.97 -13.51 4.82
N ALA A 30 -13.39 -13.03 5.91
CA ALA A 30 -14.15 -12.53 7.05
C ALA A 30 -14.71 -11.12 6.74
N ALA A 31 -13.85 -10.24 6.24
CA ALA A 31 -14.12 -8.82 6.03
C ALA A 31 -15.25 -8.54 5.02
N GLN A 32 -15.52 -9.45 4.07
CA GLN A 32 -16.65 -9.31 3.16
C GLN A 32 -18.03 -9.27 3.84
N HIS A 33 -18.12 -9.68 5.11
CA HIS A 33 -19.35 -9.68 5.91
C HIS A 33 -19.34 -8.65 7.03
N TRP A 34 -18.29 -7.83 7.12
CA TRP A 34 -18.17 -6.80 8.14
C TRP A 34 -19.11 -5.64 7.84
N SER A 35 -19.51 -4.96 8.91
CA SER A 35 -20.15 -3.66 8.85
C SER A 35 -19.19 -2.61 8.27
N GLU A 36 -19.76 -1.49 7.84
CA GLU A 36 -19.01 -0.34 7.35
C GLU A 36 -18.04 0.19 8.42
N ASP A 37 -18.45 0.26 9.68
CA ASP A 37 -17.62 0.73 10.80
C ASP A 37 -16.40 -0.19 11.04
N GLU A 38 -16.59 -1.51 10.97
CA GLU A 38 -15.50 -2.48 11.09
C GLU A 38 -14.49 -2.37 9.93
N LEU A 39 -14.98 -2.12 8.71
CA LEU A 39 -14.13 -1.87 7.55
C LEU A 39 -13.37 -0.55 7.69
N HIS A 40 -14.03 0.51 8.14
CA HIS A 40 -13.40 1.81 8.38
C HIS A 40 -12.30 1.73 9.43
N GLU A 41 -12.52 1.03 10.54
CA GLU A 41 -11.49 0.85 11.58
C GLU A 41 -10.26 0.08 11.03
N LEU A 42 -10.49 -0.97 10.25
CA LEU A 42 -9.40 -1.71 9.59
C LEU A 42 -8.63 -0.81 8.62
N GLN A 43 -9.33 -0.09 7.74
CA GLN A 43 -8.72 0.80 6.76
C GLN A 43 -7.92 1.90 7.44
N LEU A 44 -8.47 2.55 8.46
CA LEU A 44 -7.83 3.63 9.20
C LEU A 44 -6.57 3.12 9.92
N ARG A 45 -6.61 1.92 10.50
CA ARG A 45 -5.43 1.28 11.11
C ARG A 45 -4.31 1.03 10.10
N GLU A 46 -4.62 0.48 8.94
CA GLU A 46 -3.59 0.23 7.90
C GLU A 46 -3.12 1.54 7.26
N LEU A 47 -4.00 2.53 7.11
CA LEU A 47 -3.69 3.86 6.60
C LEU A 47 -2.67 4.59 7.49
N ARG A 48 -2.86 4.57 8.82
CA ARG A 48 -1.90 5.12 9.79
C ARG A 48 -0.49 4.56 9.60
N ARG A 49 -0.38 3.24 9.33
CA ARG A 49 0.90 2.59 9.06
C ARG A 49 1.49 3.02 7.73
N LEU A 50 0.66 3.11 6.69
CA LEU A 50 1.07 3.51 5.35
C LEU A 50 1.59 4.96 5.33
N VAL A 51 0.84 5.91 5.90
CA VAL A 51 1.21 7.33 5.95
C VAL A 51 2.52 7.52 6.71
N ARG A 52 2.66 6.89 7.89
CA ARG A 52 3.92 6.92 8.64
C ARG A 52 5.09 6.37 7.82
N HIS A 53 4.89 5.23 7.15
CA HIS A 53 5.95 4.64 6.33
C HIS A 53 6.33 5.56 5.17
N ALA A 54 5.34 6.11 4.47
CA ALA A 54 5.52 7.02 3.35
C ALA A 54 6.33 8.26 3.77
N TRP A 55 5.95 8.93 4.85
CA TRP A 55 6.67 10.11 5.34
C TRP A 55 8.13 9.78 5.68
N ARG A 56 8.37 8.67 6.37
CA ARG A 56 9.72 8.31 6.85
C ARG A 56 10.65 7.80 5.76
N ASN A 57 10.13 7.16 4.72
CA ASN A 57 10.95 6.37 3.79
C ASN A 57 10.88 6.86 2.35
N VAL A 58 9.88 7.65 1.96
CA VAL A 58 9.70 8.09 0.58
C VAL A 58 10.05 9.58 0.47
N PRO A 59 11.12 9.95 -0.27
CA PRO A 59 11.57 11.34 -0.38
C PRO A 59 10.46 12.32 -0.74
N LEU A 60 9.62 11.98 -1.73
CA LEU A 60 8.56 12.86 -2.20
C LEU A 60 7.58 13.22 -1.07
N TYR A 61 7.18 12.24 -0.25
CA TYR A 61 6.24 12.48 0.85
C TYR A 61 6.89 13.20 2.03
N ALA A 62 8.18 12.97 2.28
CA ALA A 62 8.93 13.73 3.29
C ALA A 62 8.99 15.23 2.95
N ASP A 63 9.09 15.58 1.68
CA ASP A 63 9.12 16.98 1.23
C ASP A 63 7.71 17.58 1.10
N LEU A 64 6.71 16.76 0.74
CA LEU A 64 5.31 17.19 0.62
C LEU A 64 4.67 17.46 1.99
N TRP A 65 5.03 16.69 3.01
CA TRP A 65 4.48 16.81 4.36
C TRP A 65 5.52 17.40 5.31
N ALA A 66 5.29 18.64 5.74
CA ALA A 66 6.23 19.38 6.60
C ALA A 66 6.61 18.64 7.91
N ASN A 67 5.73 17.77 8.43
CA ASN A 67 5.94 16.98 9.65
C ASN A 67 5.32 15.58 9.48
N GLU A 68 5.69 14.61 10.34
CA GLU A 68 5.03 13.29 10.37
C GLU A 68 3.52 13.47 10.61
N PRO A 69 2.65 13.05 9.67
CA PRO A 69 1.23 13.24 9.87
C PRO A 69 0.68 12.30 10.94
N ARG A 70 -0.12 12.85 11.85
CA ARG A 70 -0.90 12.09 12.83
C ARG A 70 -2.32 11.92 12.28
N ILE A 71 -2.71 10.67 12.02
CA ILE A 71 -4.02 10.32 11.48
C ILE A 71 -4.84 9.63 12.57
N GLU A 72 -5.74 10.35 13.22
CA GLU A 72 -6.68 9.80 14.21
C GLU A 72 -8.00 9.41 13.57
N ASP A 73 -8.43 10.12 12.54
CA ASP A 73 -9.65 9.83 11.79
C ASP A 73 -9.49 10.11 10.28
N TRP A 74 -10.60 10.06 9.55
CA TRP A 74 -10.63 10.32 8.12
C TRP A 74 -10.49 11.80 7.76
N ASP A 75 -10.83 12.72 8.65
CA ASP A 75 -10.69 14.16 8.41
C ASP A 75 -9.22 14.56 8.46
N ASP A 76 -8.44 13.98 9.39
CA ASP A 76 -6.98 14.13 9.39
C ASP A 76 -6.35 13.66 8.08
N PHE A 77 -6.84 12.54 7.52
CA PHE A 77 -6.35 12.04 6.24
C PHE A 77 -6.72 12.97 5.07
N ARG A 78 -7.94 13.51 5.06
CA ARG A 78 -8.39 14.45 4.02
C ARG A 78 -7.64 15.78 4.06
N ALA A 79 -7.10 16.16 5.22
CA ALA A 79 -6.31 17.37 5.37
C ALA A 79 -4.89 17.25 4.79
N LEU A 80 -4.42 16.04 4.42
CA LEU A 80 -3.10 15.87 3.84
C LEU A 80 -3.01 16.53 2.45
N PRO A 81 -1.87 17.16 2.11
CA PRO A 81 -1.62 17.65 0.77
C PRO A 81 -1.78 16.54 -0.29
N ILE A 82 -2.45 16.88 -1.39
CA ILE A 82 -2.69 15.96 -2.50
C ILE A 82 -1.41 15.79 -3.32
N LEU A 83 -1.07 14.54 -3.65
CA LEU A 83 0.01 14.24 -4.56
C LEU A 83 -0.38 14.60 -6.00
N GLU A 84 0.28 15.60 -6.56
CA GLU A 84 0.05 15.99 -7.95
C GLU A 84 0.81 15.10 -8.92
N ARG A 85 0.19 14.82 -10.07
CA ARG A 85 0.80 14.01 -11.13
C ARG A 85 2.11 14.60 -11.63
N ALA A 86 2.19 15.92 -11.73
CA ALA A 86 3.40 16.63 -12.19
C ALA A 86 4.61 16.33 -11.30
N SER A 87 4.43 16.35 -9.98
CA SER A 87 5.48 16.04 -9.00
C SER A 87 6.04 14.62 -9.15
N VAL A 88 5.19 13.66 -9.53
CA VAL A 88 5.61 12.27 -9.76
C VAL A 88 6.34 12.11 -11.10
N THR A 89 5.95 12.87 -12.12
CA THR A 89 6.57 12.77 -13.46
C THR A 89 7.89 13.52 -13.56
N GLU A 90 8.10 14.57 -12.78
CA GLU A 90 9.34 15.35 -12.74
C GLU A 90 10.51 14.53 -12.18
N ASP A 91 10.28 13.81 -11.07
CA ASP A 91 11.27 12.91 -10.47
C ASP A 91 10.59 11.62 -9.94
N PRO A 92 10.45 10.59 -10.79
CA PRO A 92 9.81 9.34 -10.40
C PRO A 92 10.62 8.53 -9.38
N ASP A 93 11.92 8.80 -9.23
CA ASP A 93 12.79 8.06 -8.31
C ASP A 93 12.57 8.53 -6.88
N ARG A 94 12.13 9.78 -6.68
CA ARG A 94 11.71 10.30 -5.37
C ARG A 94 10.44 9.67 -4.80
N LEU A 95 9.67 8.95 -5.62
CA LEU A 95 8.52 8.17 -5.15
C LEU A 95 8.92 6.78 -4.59
N VAL A 96 10.19 6.38 -4.74
CA VAL A 96 10.69 5.08 -4.29
C VAL A 96 11.11 5.16 -2.81
N ALA A 97 10.68 4.18 -2.02
CA ALA A 97 11.09 4.08 -0.62
C ALA A 97 12.59 3.76 -0.50
N ARG A 98 13.30 4.52 0.34
CA ARG A 98 14.75 4.35 0.61
C ARG A 98 15.06 3.08 1.40
N SER A 99 14.10 2.58 2.16
CA SER A 99 14.24 1.37 2.96
C SER A 99 13.13 0.40 2.61
N LEU A 100 13.53 -0.80 2.17
CA LEU A 100 12.65 -1.94 1.98
C LEU A 100 12.85 -2.94 3.12
N PRO A 101 11.80 -3.71 3.48
CA PRO A 101 11.95 -4.86 4.34
C PRO A 101 13.04 -5.83 3.84
N PRO A 102 13.74 -6.54 4.74
CA PRO A 102 14.75 -7.52 4.36
C PRO A 102 14.20 -8.57 3.39
N GLY A 103 14.95 -8.84 2.32
CA GLY A 103 14.57 -9.82 1.30
C GLY A 103 13.63 -9.30 0.21
N LEU A 104 13.34 -7.99 0.20
CA LEU A 104 12.64 -7.33 -0.91
C LEU A 104 13.59 -6.48 -1.73
N GLU A 105 13.45 -6.55 -3.04
CA GLU A 105 14.21 -5.73 -3.99
C GLU A 105 13.27 -4.84 -4.80
N ILE A 106 13.75 -3.68 -5.23
CA ILE A 106 12.98 -2.80 -6.11
C ILE A 106 12.92 -3.46 -7.50
N GLY A 107 11.74 -3.91 -7.90
CA GLY A 107 11.52 -4.50 -9.22
C GLY A 107 11.64 -3.47 -10.35
N PRO A 108 11.57 -3.95 -11.61
CA PRO A 108 11.65 -3.07 -12.77
C PRO A 108 10.51 -2.05 -12.77
N ALA A 109 10.83 -0.86 -13.30
CA ALA A 109 9.82 0.17 -13.50
C ALA A 109 8.77 -0.28 -14.52
N THR A 110 7.50 -0.15 -14.14
CA THR A 110 6.36 -0.22 -15.05
C THR A 110 5.76 1.17 -15.24
N SER A 111 5.05 1.36 -16.34
CA SER A 111 4.59 2.67 -16.77
C SER A 111 3.12 2.64 -17.18
N THR A 112 2.41 3.74 -16.92
CA THR A 112 1.05 3.94 -17.43
C THR A 112 1.05 4.13 -18.95
N SER A 113 -0.04 3.82 -19.63
CA SER A 113 -0.18 3.96 -21.09
C SER A 113 -0.05 5.41 -21.62
N GLY A 114 -0.13 6.43 -20.76
CA GLY A 114 0.24 7.81 -21.12
C GLY A 114 -0.74 8.55 -22.03
N SER A 115 -2.03 8.19 -22.04
CA SER A 115 -3.05 8.81 -22.90
C SER A 115 -3.18 10.34 -22.79
N THR A 116 -2.69 10.93 -21.70
CA THR A 116 -2.68 12.38 -21.45
C THR A 116 -1.29 13.01 -21.65
N GLY A 117 -0.38 12.34 -22.38
CA GLY A 117 0.99 12.81 -22.67
C GLY A 117 2.01 12.67 -21.53
N HIS A 118 1.56 12.36 -20.32
CA HIS A 118 2.41 12.31 -19.12
C HIS A 118 2.45 10.87 -18.56
N VAL A 119 3.54 10.16 -18.77
CA VAL A 119 3.69 8.77 -18.32
C VAL A 119 4.10 8.74 -16.85
N VAL A 120 3.29 8.10 -16.01
CA VAL A 120 3.66 7.83 -14.61
C VAL A 120 4.41 6.50 -14.55
N ARG A 121 5.60 6.53 -13.96
CA ARG A 121 6.44 5.36 -13.72
C ARG A 121 6.29 4.92 -12.26
N ILE A 122 5.98 3.65 -12.05
CA ILE A 122 5.89 3.05 -10.72
C ILE A 122 6.82 1.85 -10.63
N ARG A 123 7.28 1.54 -9.41
CA ARG A 123 8.07 0.36 -9.11
C ARG A 123 7.35 -0.45 -8.06
N VAL A 124 7.39 -1.76 -8.20
CA VAL A 124 6.80 -2.70 -7.24
C VAL A 124 7.95 -3.55 -6.71
N SER A 125 8.02 -3.73 -5.40
CA SER A 125 9.01 -4.62 -4.81
C SER A 125 8.73 -6.06 -5.20
N THR A 126 9.76 -6.80 -5.58
CA THR A 126 9.74 -8.24 -5.86
C THR A 126 10.30 -9.04 -4.70
#